data_AF-A0A1B6FEN2-F1
#
_entry.id   AF-A0A1B6FEN2-F1
#
_cell.length_a   1.000
_cell.length_b   1.000
_cell.length_c   1.000
_cell.angle_alpha   90.00
_cell.angle_beta   90.00
_cell.angle_gamma   90.00
#
_symmetry.space_group_name_H-M   'P 1'
#
loop_
_entity.id
_entity.type
_entity.pdbx_description
1 polymer ?
#
loop_
_entity_poly.entity_id
_entity_poly.type
_entity_poly.pdbx_seq_one_letter_code
_entity_poly.pdbx_strand_id
1 'polypeptide(L)'
;FSRNEVRQMEKAVDNYIRMTVLERVPLHPQQHAYRAGRSTETALHELTSILRKTLEEKETAVCAFLDIAGAFDNTSHEAIRVALEERGLDGTTIRWACNLLSTRSVETE
;
A
#
# COMPACT_ATOMS: atom_id res chain seq x y z
N PHE A 1 -0.15 4.73 -25.57
CA PHE A 1 -1.21 5.40 -24.79
C PHE A 1 -0.74 6.80 -24.44
N SER A 2 -1.61 7.78 -24.57
CA SER A 2 -1.42 9.09 -23.97
C SER A 2 -1.32 8.96 -22.44
N ARG A 3 -0.62 9.89 -21.78
CA ARG A 3 -0.47 9.91 -20.33
C ARG A 3 -1.81 9.89 -19.58
N ASN A 4 -2.84 10.50 -20.17
CA ASN A 4 -4.19 10.51 -19.60
C ASN A 4 -4.85 9.13 -19.66
N GLU A 5 -4.72 8.40 -20.76
CA GLU A 5 -5.29 7.05 -20.88
C GLU A 5 -4.66 6.08 -19.87
N VAL A 6 -3.33 6.14 -19.69
CA VAL A 6 -2.63 5.33 -18.68
C VAL A 6 -3.16 5.62 -17.28
N ARG A 7 -3.34 6.90 -16.93
CA ARG A 7 -3.88 7.30 -15.62
C ARG A 7 -5.32 6.83 -15.40
N GLN A 8 -6.14 6.81 -16.44
CA GLN A 8 -7.51 6.27 -16.34
C GLN A 8 -7.48 4.76 -16.13
N MET A 9 -6.57 4.06 -16.80
CA MET A 9 -6.41 2.62 -16.64
C MET A 9 -5.89 2.27 -15.23
N GLU A 10 -4.95 3.04 -14.69
CA GLU A 10 -4.50 2.91 -13.30
C GLU A 10 -5.65 3.03 -12.30
N LYS A 11 -6.54 4.02 -12.49
CA LYS A 11 -7.73 4.16 -11.64
C LYS A 11 -8.70 2.98 -11.79
N ALA A 12 -8.90 2.49 -13.01
CA ALA A 12 -9.77 1.35 -13.26
C ALA A 12 -9.25 0.08 -12.58
N VAL A 13 -7.93 -0.16 -12.68
CA VAL A 13 -7.27 -1.30 -12.04
C VAL A 13 -7.26 -1.17 -10.51
N ASP A 14 -6.97 0.01 -9.96
CA ASP A 14 -7.06 0.26 -8.50
C ASP A 14 -8.47 -0.02 -7.98
N ASN A 15 -9.51 0.46 -8.67
CA ASN A 15 -10.89 0.18 -8.31
C ASN A 15 -11.21 -1.33 -8.36
N TYR A 16 -10.77 -2.02 -9.43
CA TYR A 16 -10.94 -3.47 -9.54
C TYR A 16 -10.29 -4.21 -8.36
N ILE A 17 -9.05 -3.88 -8.03
CA ILE A 17 -8.32 -4.48 -6.90
C ILE A 17 -9.06 -4.23 -5.58
N ARG A 18 -9.54 -3.00 -5.34
CA ARG A 18 -10.28 -2.65 -4.12
C ARG A 18 -11.59 -3.41 -3.99
N MET A 19 -12.32 -3.56 -5.09
CA MET A 19 -13.65 -4.18 -5.08
C MET A 19 -13.62 -5.70 -5.11
N THR A 20 -12.52 -6.32 -5.52
CA THR A 20 -12.47 -7.79 -5.70
C THR A 20 -11.39 -8.45 -4.84
N VAL A 21 -10.13 -8.04 -5.02
CA VAL A 21 -8.99 -8.63 -4.34
C VAL A 21 -9.02 -8.31 -2.86
N LEU A 22 -9.19 -7.03 -2.49
CA LEU A 22 -9.18 -6.60 -1.09
C LEU A 22 -10.43 -7.03 -0.31
N GLU A 23 -11.50 -7.44 -1.00
CA GLU A 23 -12.66 -8.06 -0.35
C GLU A 23 -12.34 -9.49 0.11
N ARG A 24 -11.57 -10.24 -0.68
CA ARG A 24 -11.18 -11.63 -0.39
C ARG A 24 -9.94 -11.72 0.51
N VAL A 25 -8.97 -10.84 0.26
CA VAL A 25 -7.68 -10.78 0.96
C VAL A 25 -7.48 -9.34 1.45
N PRO A 26 -8.06 -8.98 2.60
CA PRO A 26 -8.04 -7.61 3.10
C PRO A 26 -6.64 -7.17 3.53
N LEU A 27 -6.41 -5.86 3.46
CA LEU A 27 -5.23 -5.24 4.07
C LEU A 27 -5.24 -5.43 5.59
N HIS A 28 -4.05 -5.36 6.20
CA HIS A 28 -3.92 -5.44 7.64
C HIS A 28 -4.82 -4.39 8.33
N PRO A 29 -5.53 -4.72 9.44
CA PRO A 29 -6.47 -3.79 10.08
C PRO A 29 -5.85 -2.46 10.52
N GLN A 30 -4.56 -2.48 10.88
CA GLN A 30 -3.76 -1.33 11.30
C GLN A 30 -3.02 -0.65 10.13
N GLN A 31 -3.31 -1.01 8.87
CA GLN A 31 -2.84 -0.24 7.73
C GLN A 31 -3.75 0.98 7.51
N HIS A 32 -3.23 2.15 7.84
CA HIS A 32 -3.97 3.42 7.72
C HIS A 32 -3.74 4.14 6.39
N ALA A 33 -2.57 3.96 5.77
CA ALA A 33 -2.25 4.61 4.50
C ALA A 33 -3.00 3.97 3.32
N TYR A 34 -3.37 4.79 2.33
CA TYR A 34 -3.99 4.39 1.06
C TYR A 34 -5.29 3.57 1.18
N ARG A 35 -6.01 3.71 2.30
CA ARG A 35 -7.25 3.00 2.60
C ARG A 35 -8.39 3.98 2.86
N ALA A 36 -9.54 3.73 2.24
CA ALA A 36 -10.74 4.53 2.48
C ALA A 36 -11.16 4.44 3.95
N GLY A 37 -11.54 5.59 4.53
CA GLY A 37 -11.94 5.69 5.94
C GLY A 37 -10.78 5.60 6.95
N ARG A 38 -9.53 5.56 6.50
CA ARG A 38 -8.34 5.67 7.35
C ARG A 38 -7.48 6.86 6.94
N SER A 39 -6.77 7.42 7.91
CA SER A 39 -5.91 8.60 7.77
C SER A 39 -4.76 8.56 8.77
N THR A 40 -3.83 9.49 8.64
CA THR A 40 -2.76 9.70 9.63
C THR A 40 -3.33 10.04 11.02
N GLU A 41 -4.47 10.74 11.08
CA GLU A 41 -5.15 11.03 12.34
C GLU A 41 -5.67 9.76 13.02
N THR A 42 -6.28 8.84 12.26
CA THR A 42 -6.73 7.56 12.83
C THR A 42 -5.58 6.72 13.35
N ALA A 43 -4.42 6.75 12.69
CA ALA A 43 -3.21 6.05 13.14
C ALA A 43 -2.69 6.65 14.45
N LEU A 44 -2.61 7.98 14.53
CA LEU A 44 -2.18 8.69 15.72
C LEU A 44 -3.14 8.48 16.89
N HIS A 45 -4.45 8.49 16.62
CA HIS A 45 -5.47 8.22 17.62
C HIS A 45 -5.33 6.81 18.20
N GLU A 46 -5.15 5.78 17.36
CA GLU A 46 -4.93 4.40 17.84
C GLU A 46 -3.66 4.28 18.68
N LEU A 47 -2.53 4.85 18.23
CA LEU A 47 -1.28 4.84 19.00
C LEU A 47 -1.43 5.53 20.35
N THR A 48 -2.01 6.74 20.37
CA THR A 48 -2.20 7.50 21.61
C THR A 48 -3.16 6.81 22.58
N SER A 49 -4.17 6.09 22.07
CA SER A 49 -5.07 5.27 22.89
C SER A 49 -4.31 4.13 23.58
N ILE A 50 -3.44 3.42 22.85
CA ILE A 50 -2.59 2.36 23.43
C ILE A 50 -1.69 2.94 24.52
N LEU A 51 -0.99 4.04 24.23
CA LEU A 51 -0.09 4.68 25.18
C LEU A 51 -0.78 5.14 26.46
N ARG A 52 -1.97 5.75 26.34
CA ARG A 52 -2.78 6.17 27.48
C ARG A 52 -3.19 4.99 28.35
N LYS A 53 -3.69 3.92 27.73
CA LYS A 53 -4.10 2.70 28.44
C LYS A 53 -2.94 2.08 29.23
N THR A 54 -1.77 1.91 28.60
CA THR A 54 -0.58 1.37 29.26
C THR A 54 -0.15 2.23 30.46
N LEU A 55 -0.25 3.56 30.34
CA LEU A 55 0.04 4.49 31.43
C LEU A 55 -0.97 4.36 32.59
N GLU A 56 -2.27 4.24 32.28
CA GLU A 56 -3.33 4.02 33.28
C GLU A 56 -3.12 2.70 34.05
N GLU A 57 -2.67 1.66 33.35
CA GLU A 57 -2.34 0.34 33.92
C GLU A 57 -1.01 0.33 34.69
N LYS A 58 -0.30 1.47 34.74
CA LYS A 58 1.03 1.65 35.37
C LYS A 58 2.10 0.71 34.79
N GLU A 59 1.92 0.32 33.54
CA GLU A 59 2.87 -0.47 32.79
C GLU A 59 3.87 0.43 32.03
N THR A 60 4.88 -0.17 31.41
CA THR A 60 5.86 0.55 30.58
C THR A 60 5.52 0.37 29.11
N ALA A 61 5.31 1.48 28.39
CA ALA A 61 5.16 1.48 26.94
C ALA A 61 6.51 1.69 26.24
N VAL A 62 6.79 0.89 25.21
CA VAL A 62 7.96 1.05 24.34
C VAL A 62 7.48 1.19 22.90
N CYS A 63 7.96 2.22 22.20
CA CYS A 63 7.66 2.44 20.78
C CYS A 63 8.94 2.30 19.95
N ALA A 64 8.87 1.48 18.90
CA ALA A 64 9.89 1.41 17.87
C ALA A 64 9.35 2.09 16.60
N PHE A 65 10.06 3.11 16.13
CA PHE A 65 9.74 3.81 14.88
C PHE A 65 10.72 3.39 13.80
N LEU A 66 10.20 3.07 12.61
CA LEU A 66 10.97 2.64 11.45
C LEU A 66 10.59 3.52 10.25
N ASP A 67 11.60 4.02 9.56
CA ASP A 67 11.45 4.68 8.26
C ASP A 67 12.32 3.96 7.23
N ILE A 68 11.74 3.67 6.07
CA ILE A 68 12.40 2.91 5.00
C ILE A 68 12.83 3.89 3.91
N ALA A 69 14.14 4.17 3.85
CA ALA A 69 14.70 5.06 2.85
C ALA A 69 14.42 4.54 1.42
N GLY A 70 13.84 5.40 0.57
CA GLY A 70 13.57 5.09 -0.83
C GLY A 70 12.67 3.87 -1.03
N ALA A 71 11.66 3.65 -0.17
CA ALA A 71 10.84 2.44 -0.19
C ALA A 71 10.28 2.10 -1.59
N PHE A 72 9.84 3.09 -2.36
CA PHE A 72 9.35 2.86 -3.73
C PHE A 72 10.48 2.61 -4.73
N ASP A 73 11.56 3.38 -4.67
CA ASP A 73 12.69 3.27 -5.61
C ASP A 73 13.48 1.97 -5.42
N ASN A 74 13.54 1.46 -4.18
CA ASN A 74 14.26 0.24 -3.82
C ASN A 74 13.40 -1.03 -3.92
N THR A 75 12.10 -0.91 -4.25
CA THR A 75 11.24 -2.08 -4.44
C THR A 75 11.45 -2.66 -5.84
N SER A 76 11.91 -3.91 -5.92
CA SER A 76 12.12 -4.58 -7.21
C SER A 76 10.79 -4.92 -7.91
N HIS A 77 10.80 -4.89 -9.25
CA HIS A 77 9.63 -5.29 -10.05
C HIS A 77 9.21 -6.74 -9.77
N GLU A 78 10.18 -7.60 -9.47
CA GLU A 78 9.94 -9.00 -9.11
C GLU A 78 9.19 -9.12 -7.78
N ALA A 79 9.57 -8.35 -6.76
CA ALA A 79 8.86 -8.33 -5.48
C ALA A 79 7.40 -7.86 -5.66
N ILE A 80 7.16 -6.86 -6.52
CA ILE A 80 5.81 -6.41 -6.86
C ILE A 80 5.03 -7.52 -7.57
N ARG A 81 5.63 -8.19 -8.56
CA ARG A 81 4.99 -9.29 -9.29
C ARG A 81 4.55 -10.39 -8.34
N VAL A 82 5.47 -10.88 -7.49
CA VAL A 82 5.18 -11.93 -6.50
C VAL A 82 4.07 -11.49 -5.55
N ALA A 83 4.11 -10.25 -5.04
CA ALA A 83 3.07 -9.73 -4.14
C ALA A 83 1.68 -9.64 -4.79
N LEU A 84 1.60 -9.39 -6.12
CA LEU A 84 0.33 -9.40 -6.84
C LEU A 84 -0.17 -10.83 -7.06
N GLU A 85 0.71 -11.78 -7.33
CA GLU A 85 0.41 -13.21 -7.47
C GLU A 85 -0.10 -13.80 -6.16
N GLU A 86 0.58 -13.54 -5.04
CA GLU A 86 0.19 -14.01 -3.71
C GLU A 86 -1.15 -13.44 -3.26
N ARG A 87 -1.51 -12.24 -3.71
CA ARG A 87 -2.85 -11.66 -3.49
C ARG A 87 -3.92 -12.18 -4.44
N GLY A 88 -3.56 -13.02 -5.40
CA GLY A 88 -4.51 -13.69 -6.29
C GLY A 88 -5.04 -12.81 -7.42
N LEU A 89 -4.27 -11.82 -7.89
CA LEU A 89 -4.61 -11.08 -9.11
C LEU A 89 -4.48 -11.98 -10.34
N ASP A 90 -5.27 -11.70 -11.37
CA ASP A 90 -5.19 -12.42 -12.63
C ASP A 90 -3.91 -12.06 -13.43
N GLY A 91 -3.45 -12.98 -14.26
CA GLY A 91 -2.23 -12.81 -15.04
C GLY A 91 -2.27 -11.67 -16.06
N THR A 92 -3.45 -11.19 -16.48
CA THR A 92 -3.57 -10.04 -17.38
C THR A 92 -3.27 -8.75 -16.64
N THR A 93 -3.88 -8.57 -15.46
CA THR A 93 -3.64 -7.40 -14.60
C THR A 93 -2.19 -7.35 -14.13
N ILE A 94 -1.61 -8.49 -13.72
CA ILE A 94 -0.20 -8.58 -13.31
C ILE A 94 0.73 -8.19 -14.45
N ARG A 95 0.51 -8.75 -15.65
CA ARG A 95 1.32 -8.45 -16.83
C ARG A 95 1.22 -6.98 -17.22
N TRP A 96 0.02 -6.41 -17.16
CA TRP A 96 -0.18 -4.99 -17.40
C TRP A 96 0.59 -4.12 -16.39
N ALA A 97 0.50 -4.41 -15.09
CA ALA A 97 1.21 -3.67 -14.05
C ALA A 97 2.74 -3.78 -14.21
N CYS A 98 3.27 -4.97 -14.50
CA CYS A 98 4.71 -5.17 -14.73
C CYS A 98 5.20 -4.40 -15.97
N ASN A 99 4.41 -4.39 -17.05
CA ASN A 99 4.73 -3.63 -18.25
C ASN A 99 4.70 -2.12 -17.98
N LEU A 100 3.72 -1.64 -17.21
CA LEU A 100 3.62 -0.23 -16.81
C LEU A 100 4.85 0.21 -16.00
N LEU A 101 5.28 -0.60 -15.03
CA LEU A 101 6.44 -0.31 -14.20
C LEU A 101 7.75 -0.35 -15.02
N SER A 102 7.85 -1.28 -15.97
CA SER A 102 9.06 -1.43 -16.80
C SER A 102 9.20 -0.36 -17.90
N THR A 103 8.10 0.30 -18.28
CA THR A 103 8.09 1.32 -19.35
C THR A 103 8.16 2.75 -18.82
N ARG A 104 8.10 2.93 -17.50
CA ARG A 104 8.31 4.22 -16.85
C ARG A 104 9.81 4.46 -16.67
N SER A 105 10.44 5.11 -17.63
CA SER A 105 11.76 5.72 -17.41
C SER A 105 11.58 7.02 -16.64
N VAL A 106 12.22 7.12 -15.46
CA VAL A 106 12.39 8.40 -14.77
C VAL A 106 13.64 9.05 -15.38
N GLU A 107 13.45 10.06 -16.23
CA GLU A 107 14.55 10.98 -16.56
C GLU A 107 14.74 11.88 -15.34
N THR A 108 15.81 11.62 -14.59
CA THR A 108 16.30 12.53 -13.56
C THR A 108 17.02 13.68 -14.25
N GLU A 109 16.47 14.91 -14.12
CA GLU A 109 17.24 16.15 -14.34
C GLU A 109 18.32 16.32 -13.26
#